data_AF-A0A3N9TMH1-F1
#
_entry.id   AF-A0A3N9TMH1-F1
#
_cell.length_a   1.000
_cell.length_b   1.000
_cell.length_c   1.000
_cell.angle_alpha   90.00
_cell.angle_beta   90.00
_cell.angle_gamma   90.00
#
_symmetry.space_group_name_H-M   'P 1'
#
loop_
_entity.id
_entity.type
_entity.pdbx_description
1 polymer ?
#
loop_
_entity_poly.entity_id
_entity_poly.type
_entity_poly.pdbx_seq_one_letter_code
_entity_poly.pdbx_strand_id
1 'polypeptide(L)' 'STTKTVQVTVLSKPIIEAKDHTIYVGDNFDPLAEVSAKDAKDGDLTGKLELIKNDVDNMTPGVYDVT' A
#
# COMPACT_ATOMS: atom_id res chain seq x y z
N SER A 1 3.46 14.55 -49.62
CA SER A 1 3.83 13.65 -48.51
C SER A 1 2.75 13.73 -47.46
N THR A 2 2.44 12.62 -46.79
CA THR A 2 1.40 12.59 -45.74
C THR A 2 2.03 12.10 -44.46
N THR A 3 1.78 12.79 -43.36
CA THR A 3 2.31 12.45 -42.03
C THR A 3 1.16 12.04 -41.13
N LYS A 4 1.39 11.02 -40.29
CA LYS A 4 0.49 10.58 -39.22
C LYS A 4 1.22 10.70 -37.89
N THR A 5 0.58 11.36 -36.93
CA THR A 5 1.10 11.48 -35.57
C THR A 5 0.62 10.31 -34.73
N VAL A 6 1.51 9.70 -33.95
CA VAL A 6 1.19 8.66 -32.96
C VAL A 6 1.37 9.26 -31.58
N GLN A 7 0.37 9.12 -30.71
CA GLN A 7 0.50 9.48 -29.30
C GLN A 7 0.93 8.25 -28.49
N VAL A 8 1.94 8.44 -27.64
CA VAL A 8 2.45 7.41 -26.72
C VAL A 8 2.33 7.96 -25.31
N THR A 9 1.67 7.21 -24.44
CA THR A 9 1.51 7.54 -23.01
C THR A 9 2.40 6.61 -22.19
N VAL A 10 3.22 7.18 -21.31
CA VAL A 10 4.03 6.43 -20.35
C VAL A 10 3.41 6.56 -18.97
N LEU A 11 3.17 5.42 -18.31
CA LEU A 11 2.56 5.35 -16.99
C LEU A 11 3.63 5.06 -15.91
N SER A 12 3.36 5.46 -14.67
CA SER A 12 4.23 5.20 -13.51
C SER A 12 4.09 3.77 -13.00
N LYS A 13 5.02 3.35 -12.12
CA LYS A 13 4.91 2.11 -11.35
C LYS A 13 3.77 2.19 -10.30
N PRO A 14 3.33 1.05 -9.73
CA PRO A 14 2.39 1.03 -8.62
C PRO A 14 2.90 1.82 -7.40
N ILE A 15 1.98 2.41 -6.67
CA ILE A 15 2.22 3.14 -5.42
C ILE A 15 1.45 2.43 -4.31
N ILE A 16 2.12 2.18 -3.19
CA ILE A 16 1.50 1.71 -1.94
C ILE A 16 1.32 2.93 -1.03
N GLU A 17 0.11 3.13 -0.53
CA GLU A 17 -0.24 4.16 0.44
C GLU A 17 -0.57 3.47 1.76
N ALA A 18 0.19 3.80 2.82
CA ALA A 18 -0.03 3.36 4.19
C ALA A 18 0.19 4.55 5.12
N LYS A 19 -0.35 4.48 6.34
CA LYS A 19 -0.18 5.48 7.38
C LYS A 19 0.32 4.84 8.66
N ASP A 20 1.02 5.64 9.47
CA ASP A 20 1.42 5.22 10.80
C ASP A 20 0.19 5.18 11.73
N HIS A 21 0.14 4.18 12.60
CA HIS A 21 -0.93 3.98 13.55
C HIS A 21 -0.42 4.04 14.99
N THR A 22 -1.27 4.52 15.89
CA THR A 22 -1.08 4.42 17.33
C THR A 22 -2.29 3.72 17.92
N ILE A 23 -2.04 2.64 18.65
CA ILE A 23 -3.06 1.84 19.33
C ILE A 23 -2.75 1.79 20.83
N TYR A 24 -3.76 1.55 21.65
CA TYR A 24 -3.57 1.29 23.07
C TYR A 24 -3.37 -0.21 23.32
N VAL A 25 -2.80 -0.53 24.49
CA VAL A 25 -2.60 -1.91 24.92
C VAL A 25 -3.93 -2.66 24.97
N GLY A 26 -4.01 -3.78 24.25
CA GLY A 26 -5.21 -4.62 24.15
C GLY A 26 -6.17 -4.24 23.02
N ASP A 27 -5.91 -3.16 22.26
CA ASP A 27 -6.71 -2.83 21.09
C ASP A 27 -6.51 -3.87 19.98
N ASN A 28 -7.55 -4.06 19.16
CA ASN A 28 -7.44 -4.86 17.95
C ASN A 28 -6.59 -4.11 16.92
N PHE A 29 -5.65 -4.82 16.31
CA PHE A 29 -4.79 -4.29 15.26
C PHE A 29 -4.94 -5.13 13.99
N ASP A 30 -5.35 -4.49 12.89
CA ASP A 30 -5.35 -5.08 11.56
C ASP A 30 -4.33 -4.32 10.69
N PRO A 31 -3.22 -4.95 10.29
CA PRO A 31 -2.15 -4.30 9.54
C PRO A 31 -2.56 -3.86 8.12
N LEU A 32 -3.66 -4.39 7.57
CA LEU A 32 -4.09 -4.10 6.20
C LEU A 32 -5.31 -3.17 6.15
N ALA A 33 -5.92 -2.81 7.28
CA ALA A 33 -7.17 -2.05 7.32
C ALA A 33 -7.07 -0.66 6.65
N GLU A 34 -5.88 -0.04 6.65
CA GLU A 34 -5.65 1.28 6.04
C GLU A 34 -4.50 1.28 5.01
N VAL A 35 -4.12 0.11 4.50
CA VAL A 35 -3.12 0.00 3.42
C VAL A 35 -3.85 -0.14 2.09
N SER A 36 -3.44 0.65 1.11
CA SER A 36 -3.98 0.56 -0.26
C SER A 36 -2.86 0.59 -1.29
N ALA A 37 -3.13 0.00 -2.45
CA ALA A 37 -2.19 0.03 -3.56
C ALA A 37 -2.91 0.45 -4.84
N LYS A 38 -2.30 1.37 -5.60
CA LYS A 38 -2.87 1.87 -6.86
C LYS A 38 -1.80 1.93 -7.93
N ASP A 39 -2.21 1.60 -9.14
CA ASP A 39 -1.41 1.71 -10.35
C ASP A 39 -2.18 2.49 -11.43
N ALA A 40 -1.48 3.34 -12.17
CA ALA A 40 -2.10 4.20 -13.18
C ALA A 40 -2.63 3.42 -14.39
N LYS A 41 -2.14 2.20 -14.62
CA LYS A 41 -2.53 1.31 -15.71
C LYS A 41 -3.58 0.30 -15.25
N ASP A 42 -3.33 -0.36 -14.13
CA ASP A 42 -4.12 -1.50 -13.66
C ASP A 42 -5.21 -1.11 -12.64
N GLY A 43 -5.19 0.14 -12.14
CA GLY A 43 -6.18 0.65 -11.21
C GLY A 43 -5.89 0.26 -9.76
N ASP A 44 -6.94 -0.16 -9.04
CA ASP A 44 -6.81 -0.59 -7.64
C ASP A 44 -6.15 -1.98 -7.54
N LEU A 45 -5.03 -2.05 -6.83
CA LEU A 45 -4.26 -3.25 -6.58
C LEU A 45 -4.28 -3.67 -5.11
N THR A 46 -5.12 -3.05 -4.27
CA THR A 46 -5.20 -3.32 -2.82
C THR A 46 -5.42 -4.80 -2.52
N GLY A 47 -6.22 -5.50 -3.32
CA GLY A 47 -6.45 -6.95 -3.17
C GLY A 47 -5.26 -7.85 -3.53
N LYS A 48 -4.15 -7.29 -4.01
CA LYS A 48 -2.90 -8.00 -4.32
C LYS A 48 -1.78 -7.69 -3.32
N LEU A 49 -2.09 -6.99 -2.24
CA LEU A 49 -1.13 -6.75 -1.17
C LEU A 49 -0.79 -8.07 -0.47
N GLU A 50 0.49 -8.25 -0.18
CA GLU A 50 1.01 -9.36 0.60
C GLU A 50 1.72 -8.78 1.83
N LEU A 51 1.38 -9.31 3.01
CA LEU A 51 2.03 -8.95 4.26
C LEU A 51 3.31 -9.77 4.41
N ILE A 52 4.46 -9.12 4.40
CA ILE A 52 5.78 -9.77 4.46
C ILE A 52 6.22 -9.95 5.92
N LYS A 53 5.93 -8.96 6.76
CA LYS A 53 6.33 -8.94 8.18
C LYS A 53 5.29 -8.22 9.04
N ASN A 54 4.89 -8.85 10.13
CA ASN A 54 4.08 -8.25 11.17
C ASN A 54 4.41 -8.87 12.53
N ASP A 55 5.23 -8.17 13.31
CA ASP A 55 5.65 -8.59 14.67
C ASP A 55 5.00 -7.72 15.76
N VAL A 56 3.87 -7.08 15.46
CA VAL A 56 3.19 -6.18 16.40
C VAL A 56 2.66 -6.98 17.58
N ASP A 57 3.18 -6.69 18.77
CA ASP A 57 2.62 -7.15 20.04
C ASP A 57 1.74 -6.05 20.63
N ASN A 58 0.42 -6.22 20.55
CA ASN A 58 -0.55 -5.26 21.08
C ASN A 58 -0.68 -5.31 22.61
N MET A 59 0.07 -6.17 23.30
CA MET A 59 0.09 -6.25 24.77
C MET A 59 1.27 -5.48 25.39
N THR A 60 2.27 -5.13 24.59
CA THR A 60 3.50 -4.48 25.05
C THR A 60 3.68 -3.12 24.39
N PRO A 61 3.80 -2.01 25.14
CA PRO A 61 4.10 -0.71 24.55
C PRO A 61 5.45 -0.70 23.82
N GLY A 62 5.44 -0.26 22.57
CA GLY A 62 6.63 -0.21 21.73
C GLY A 62 6.34 0.37 20.35
N VAL A 63 7.41 0.56 19.57
CA VAL A 63 7.31 0.88 18.13
C VAL A 63 7.62 -0.40 17.38
N TYR A 64 6.73 -0.77 16.47
CA TYR A 64 6.81 -2.01 15.72
C TYR A 64 6.72 -1.70 14.22
N ASP A 65 7.59 -2.33 13.44
CA ASP A 65 7.60 -2.21 11.98
C ASP A 65 6.75 -3.31 11.34
N VAL A 66 5.93 -2.91 10.37
CA VAL A 66 5.12 -3.79 9.53
C VAL A 66 5.54 -3.56 8.08
N THR A 67 5.68 -4.64 7.29
CA THR A 67 6.13 -4.55 5.88
C THR A 67 5.37 -5.54 5.02
#